data_AF-A0A2E5EH04-F1
#
_entry.id   AF-A0A2E5EH04-F1
#
_cell.length_a   1.000
_cell.length_b   1.000
_cell.length_c   1.000
_cell.angle_alpha   90.00
_cell.angle_beta   90.00
_cell.angle_gamma   90.00
#
_symmetry.space_group_name_H-M   'P 1'
#
loop_
_entity.id
_entity.type
_entity.pdbx_description
1 polymer ?
#
loop_
_entity_poly.entity_id
_entity_poly.type
_entity_poly.pdbx_seq_one_letter_code
_entity_poly.pdbx_strand_id
1 'polypeptide(L)'
;MHPVRLLIVSSILIATVASQAAEGKIIKVLPHLLDKKGRHTLSPSLYERDAYQAKLRTHPEDISALRFDVQWKSKFKKGEKLKLKIEARGRKAGSKTAVLEVEVEDRGFFSTWSKIPLSKEEYTKLGGLGAWRATLWREGEQLAEIKSFLW
;
A
#
# COMPACT_ATOMS: atom_id res chain seq x y z
N MET A 1 44.30 -16.38 59.13
CA MET A 1 44.18 -16.17 57.67
C MET A 1 42.71 -16.14 57.32
N HIS A 2 42.14 -14.97 57.01
CA HIS A 2 40.73 -14.84 56.60
C HIS A 2 40.67 -14.61 55.09
N PRO A 3 39.89 -15.38 54.31
CA PRO A 3 39.65 -15.04 52.92
C PRO A 3 38.51 -14.01 52.82
N VAL A 4 38.83 -12.80 52.37
CA VAL A 4 37.85 -11.80 51.93
C VAL A 4 37.28 -12.27 50.59
N ARG A 5 35.98 -12.56 50.52
CA ARG A 5 35.27 -12.83 49.27
C ARG A 5 34.83 -11.51 48.65
N LEU A 6 35.49 -11.11 47.57
CA LEU A 6 35.10 -9.98 46.73
C LEU A 6 33.91 -10.40 45.84
N LEU A 7 32.71 -9.90 46.15
CA LEU A 7 31.53 -10.05 45.29
C LEU A 7 31.53 -8.93 44.25
N ILE A 8 31.90 -9.25 43.01
CA ILE A 8 31.74 -8.37 41.85
C ILE A 8 30.29 -8.52 41.35
N VAL A 9 29.44 -7.54 41.62
CA VAL A 9 28.09 -7.46 41.06
C VAL A 9 28.19 -6.74 39.71
N SER A 10 28.20 -7.52 38.63
CA SER A 10 28.15 -7.00 37.26
C SER A 10 26.70 -6.60 36.94
N SER A 11 26.45 -5.31 36.77
CA SER A 11 25.13 -4.78 36.42
C SER A 11 24.91 -4.89 34.91
N ILE A 12 24.06 -5.83 34.48
CA ILE A 12 23.64 -5.98 33.08
C ILE A 12 22.59 -4.90 32.77
N LEU A 13 22.97 -3.91 31.95
CA LEU A 13 22.05 -2.90 31.42
C LEU A 13 21.22 -3.53 30.29
N ILE A 14 20.00 -3.98 30.59
CA ILE A 14 19.07 -4.47 29.57
C ILE A 14 18.41 -3.26 28.89
N ALA A 15 18.92 -2.87 27.73
CA ALA A 15 18.23 -1.93 26.85
C ALA A 15 16.99 -2.61 26.26
N THR A 16 15.82 -2.33 26.84
CA THR A 16 14.55 -2.75 26.27
C THR A 16 14.21 -1.87 25.08
N VAL A 17 14.47 -2.37 23.87
CA VAL A 17 13.92 -1.76 22.65
C VAL A 17 12.42 -2.02 22.66
N ALA A 18 11.63 -1.02 23.06
CA ALA A 18 10.19 -1.07 22.96
C ALA A 18 9.80 -1.17 21.48
N SER A 19 9.41 -2.37 21.03
CA SER A 19 8.79 -2.54 19.73
C SER A 19 7.41 -1.89 19.78
N GLN A 20 7.28 -0.67 19.24
CA GLN A 20 5.97 -0.06 19.02
C GLN A 20 5.19 -0.96 18.06
N ALA A 21 4.07 -1.51 18.54
CA ALA A 21 3.18 -2.27 17.69
C ALA A 21 2.63 -1.34 16.60
N ALA A 22 2.83 -1.70 15.32
CA ALA A 22 2.41 -0.87 14.19
C ALA A 22 0.94 -0.40 14.34
N GLU A 23 0.76 0.91 14.45
CA GLU A 23 -0.54 1.55 14.71
C GLU A 23 -1.44 1.54 13.46
N GLY A 24 -0.85 1.32 12.28
CA GLY A 24 -1.52 1.13 10.99
C GLY A 24 -1.07 -0.12 10.25
N LYS A 25 -1.90 -0.62 9.34
CA LYS A 25 -1.59 -1.76 8.48
C LYS A 25 -2.26 -1.62 7.12
N ILE A 26 -1.48 -1.80 6.06
CA ILE A 26 -2.00 -2.14 4.73
C ILE A 26 -2.14 -3.66 4.68
N ILE A 27 -3.31 -4.15 4.27
CA ILE A 27 -3.66 -5.57 4.24
C ILE A 27 -3.53 -6.12 2.83
N LYS A 28 -4.07 -5.39 1.84
CA LYS A 28 -4.06 -5.76 0.42
C LYS A 28 -3.98 -4.51 -0.45
N VAL A 29 -3.38 -4.67 -1.62
CA VAL A 29 -3.36 -3.67 -2.67
C VAL A 29 -3.62 -4.38 -3.99
N LEU A 30 -4.67 -3.95 -4.69
CA LEU A 30 -5.14 -4.58 -5.92
C LEU A 30 -5.15 -3.54 -7.05
N PRO A 31 -4.19 -3.59 -7.98
CA PRO A 31 -4.25 -2.78 -9.19
C PRO A 31 -5.27 -3.35 -10.18
N HIS A 32 -6.16 -2.50 -10.68
CA HIS A 32 -7.24 -2.83 -11.58
C HIS A 32 -7.27 -1.89 -12.78
N LEU A 33 -7.17 -2.43 -13.98
CA LEU A 33 -7.52 -1.69 -15.20
C LEU A 33 -9.03 -1.49 -15.22
N LEU A 34 -9.45 -0.28 -15.58
CA LEU A 34 -10.86 0.07 -15.74
C LEU A 34 -11.19 0.21 -17.22
N ASP A 35 -12.34 -0.30 -17.62
CA ASP A 35 -12.91 -0.05 -18.94
C ASP A 35 -13.53 1.35 -19.05
N LYS A 36 -13.98 1.73 -20.25
CA LYS A 36 -14.69 3.00 -20.51
C LYS A 36 -15.93 3.25 -19.64
N LYS A 37 -16.46 2.23 -18.95
CA LYS A 37 -17.58 2.34 -18.00
C LYS A 37 -17.13 2.31 -16.53
N GLY A 38 -15.81 2.34 -16.26
CA GLY A 38 -15.25 2.27 -14.92
C GLY A 38 -15.23 0.87 -14.30
N ARG A 39 -15.50 -0.18 -15.09
CA ARG A 39 -15.58 -1.57 -14.64
C ARG A 39 -14.20 -2.22 -14.65
N HIS A 40 -13.92 -3.00 -13.61
CA HIS A 40 -12.71 -3.82 -13.50
C HIS A 40 -13.00 -5.33 -13.65
N THR A 41 -14.28 -5.68 -13.76
CA THR A 41 -14.84 -7.04 -13.89
C THR A 41 -16.26 -6.89 -14.44
N LEU A 42 -16.79 -7.88 -15.14
CA LEU A 42 -18.17 -7.91 -15.65
C LEU A 42 -19.14 -8.59 -14.69
N SER A 43 -18.63 -9.32 -13.70
CA SER A 43 -19.39 -10.13 -12.73
C SER A 43 -18.64 -10.21 -11.38
N PRO A 44 -19.28 -10.63 -10.28
CA PRO A 44 -18.60 -10.79 -8.98
C PRO A 44 -17.69 -12.03 -8.88
N SER A 45 -17.27 -12.63 -10.00
CA SER A 45 -16.40 -13.82 -10.02
C SER A 45 -14.93 -13.45 -10.12
N LEU A 46 -14.08 -14.08 -9.29
CA LEU A 46 -12.63 -13.90 -9.35
C LEU A 46 -12.04 -14.39 -10.68
N TYR A 47 -12.54 -15.51 -11.21
CA TYR A 47 -12.11 -16.04 -12.50
C TYR A 47 -12.44 -15.08 -13.63
N GLU A 48 -13.65 -14.51 -13.62
CA GLU A 48 -14.06 -13.55 -14.64
C GLU A 48 -13.27 -12.26 -14.53
N ARG A 49 -13.03 -11.75 -13.32
CA ARG A 49 -12.15 -10.58 -13.11
C ARG A 49 -10.79 -10.78 -13.74
N ASP A 50 -10.15 -11.93 -13.48
CA ASP A 50 -8.80 -12.18 -13.96
C ASP A 50 -8.77 -12.32 -15.49
N ALA A 51 -9.76 -12.99 -16.08
CA ALA A 51 -9.95 -13.06 -17.53
C ALA A 51 -10.18 -11.68 -18.16
N TYR A 52 -11.02 -10.85 -17.52
CA TYR A 52 -11.32 -9.51 -18.02
C TYR A 52 -10.12 -8.57 -17.91
N GLN A 53 -9.35 -8.65 -16.82
CA GLN A 53 -8.09 -7.92 -16.67
C GLN A 53 -7.06 -8.36 -17.73
N ALA A 54 -7.00 -9.65 -18.08
CA ALA A 54 -6.17 -10.13 -19.19
C ALA A 54 -6.63 -9.54 -20.53
N LYS A 55 -7.94 -9.53 -20.81
CA LYS A 55 -8.52 -8.88 -22.00
C LYS A 55 -8.15 -7.40 -22.08
N LEU A 56 -8.31 -6.64 -20.99
CA LEU A 56 -7.98 -5.20 -20.99
C LEU A 56 -6.48 -4.96 -21.26
N ARG A 57 -5.58 -5.81 -20.76
CA ARG A 57 -4.14 -5.69 -21.06
C ARG A 57 -3.81 -5.87 -22.54
N THR A 58 -4.60 -6.66 -23.27
CA THR A 58 -4.44 -6.87 -24.71
C THR A 58 -5.23 -5.89 -25.59
N HIS A 59 -6.10 -5.07 -24.99
CA HIS A 59 -6.93 -4.06 -25.67
C HIS A 59 -6.79 -2.68 -24.98
N PRO A 60 -5.62 -2.02 -25.08
CA PRO A 60 -5.36 -0.76 -24.38
C PRO A 60 -6.34 0.37 -24.73
N GLU A 61 -6.93 0.34 -25.92
CA GLU A 61 -7.96 1.26 -26.40
C GLU A 61 -9.25 1.23 -25.56
N ASP A 62 -9.49 0.14 -24.84
CA ASP A 62 -10.65 -0.03 -23.96
C ASP A 62 -10.37 0.43 -22.52
N ILE A 63 -9.11 0.67 -22.18
CA ILE A 63 -8.72 1.15 -20.85
C ILE A 63 -9.05 2.65 -20.72
N SER A 64 -9.75 3.00 -19.65
CA SER A 64 -10.02 4.39 -19.26
C SER A 64 -9.17 4.88 -18.10
N ALA A 65 -8.64 3.99 -17.26
CA ALA A 65 -7.80 4.32 -16.12
C ALA A 65 -7.18 3.04 -15.52
N LEU A 66 -6.21 3.23 -14.62
CA LEU A 66 -5.82 2.25 -13.62
C LEU A 66 -6.37 2.69 -12.27
N ARG A 67 -6.79 1.76 -11.41
CA ARG A 67 -7.24 2.05 -10.04
C ARG A 67 -6.56 1.10 -9.06
N PHE A 68 -6.08 1.64 -7.95
CA PHE A 68 -5.61 0.84 -6.83
C PHE A 68 -6.72 0.72 -5.79
N ASP A 69 -7.14 -0.52 -5.51
CA ASP A 69 -8.01 -0.81 -4.39
C ASP A 69 -7.13 -1.24 -3.21
N VAL A 70 -7.06 -0.40 -2.19
CA VAL A 70 -6.18 -0.56 -1.04
C VAL A 70 -7.02 -0.90 0.17
N GLN A 71 -6.82 -2.09 0.72
CA GLN A 71 -7.40 -2.49 1.99
C GLN A 71 -6.43 -2.13 3.10
N TRP A 72 -6.90 -1.38 4.09
CA TRP A 72 -6.08 -0.92 5.20
C TRP A 72 -6.90 -0.81 6.48
N LYS A 73 -6.22 -0.73 7.62
CA LYS A 73 -6.81 -0.46 8.94
C LYS A 73 -5.79 0.25 9.83
N SER A 74 -6.26 0.90 10.87
CA SER A 74 -5.44 1.43 11.95
C SER A 74 -6.16 1.31 13.28
N LYS A 75 -5.47 1.66 14.37
CA LYS A 75 -6.02 1.65 15.73
C LYS A 75 -6.37 3.06 16.22
N PHE A 76 -6.50 4.01 15.31
CA PHE A 76 -6.74 5.40 15.65
C PHE A 76 -8.21 5.70 15.90
N LYS A 77 -8.46 6.92 16.35
CA LYS A 77 -9.83 7.36 16.57
C LYS A 77 -10.56 7.42 15.23
N LYS A 78 -11.81 6.99 15.22
CA LYS A 78 -12.68 7.13 14.04
C LYS A 78 -12.72 8.60 13.61
N GLY A 79 -12.55 8.85 12.31
CA GLY A 79 -12.49 10.20 11.74
C GLY A 79 -11.10 10.83 11.77
N GLU A 80 -10.09 10.15 12.34
CA GLU A 80 -8.71 10.61 12.25
C GLU A 80 -8.24 10.58 10.80
N LYS A 81 -7.61 11.69 10.38
CA LYS A 81 -7.14 11.86 9.01
C LYS A 81 -5.79 11.19 8.84
N LEU A 82 -5.71 10.32 7.85
CA LEU A 82 -4.51 9.64 7.42
C LEU A 82 -4.30 9.91 5.93
N LYS A 83 -3.16 9.47 5.41
CA LYS A 83 -2.86 9.57 3.99
C LYS A 83 -2.44 8.21 3.44
N LEU A 84 -3.09 7.79 2.36
CA LEU A 84 -2.58 6.72 1.51
C LEU A 84 -1.76 7.33 0.38
N LYS A 85 -0.58 6.76 0.15
CA LYS A 85 0.30 7.14 -0.94
C LYS A 85 0.60 5.92 -1.80
N ILE A 86 0.42 6.06 -3.11
CA ILE A 86 0.80 5.06 -4.11
C ILE A 86 1.92 5.64 -4.97
N GLU A 87 2.98 4.88 -5.12
CA GLU A 87 4.01 5.14 -6.12
C GLU A 87 3.96 4.03 -7.15
N ALA A 88 3.79 4.39 -8.43
CA ALA A 88 3.64 3.45 -9.53
C ALA A 88 4.76 3.65 -10.55
N ARG A 89 5.51 2.57 -10.82
CA ARG A 89 6.58 2.52 -11.83
C ARG A 89 6.07 1.84 -13.09
N GLY A 90 6.41 2.43 -14.23
CA GLY A 90 6.01 1.95 -15.54
C GLY A 90 6.93 0.87 -16.10
N ARG A 91 6.48 0.21 -17.17
CA ARG A 91 7.31 -0.72 -17.95
C ARG A 91 8.09 -0.02 -19.06
N LYS A 92 7.67 1.19 -19.45
CA LYS A 92 8.36 1.99 -20.45
C LYS A 92 9.70 2.49 -19.88
N ALA A 93 10.79 2.23 -20.61
CA ALA A 93 12.11 2.73 -20.25
C ALA A 93 12.10 4.27 -20.11
N GLY A 94 12.71 4.78 -19.04
CA GLY A 94 12.73 6.21 -18.73
C GLY A 94 11.39 6.80 -18.28
N SER A 95 10.34 6.00 -18.06
CA SER A 95 9.10 6.50 -17.47
C SER A 95 9.33 6.96 -16.02
N LYS A 96 8.76 8.12 -15.69
CA LYS A 96 8.81 8.66 -14.32
C LYS A 96 7.83 7.90 -13.43
N THR A 97 8.17 7.73 -12.16
CA THR A 97 7.25 7.20 -11.14
C THR A 97 6.05 8.14 -10.99
N ALA A 98 4.84 7.62 -11.14
CA ALA A 98 3.63 8.36 -10.79
C ALA A 98 3.40 8.28 -9.28
N VAL A 99 3.04 9.40 -8.65
CA VAL A 99 2.79 9.48 -7.21
C VAL A 99 1.38 9.98 -6.98
N LEU A 100 0.58 9.18 -6.28
CA LEU A 100 -0.80 9.48 -5.92
C LEU A 100 -0.88 9.58 -4.41
N GLU A 101 -1.45 10.66 -3.90
CA GLU A 101 -1.69 10.86 -2.47
C GLU A 101 -3.17 11.16 -2.26
N VAL A 102 -3.80 10.47 -1.32
CA VAL A 102 -5.21 10.64 -0.98
C VAL A 102 -5.37 10.68 0.53
N GLU A 103 -6.08 11.70 1.01
CA GLU A 103 -6.54 11.75 2.41
C GLU A 103 -7.63 10.70 2.62
N VAL A 104 -7.53 9.97 3.72
CA VAL A 104 -8.50 8.95 4.13
C VAL A 104 -8.82 9.12 5.60
N GLU A 105 -10.04 8.75 5.99
CA GLU A 105 -10.47 8.80 7.38
C GLU A 105 -10.49 7.39 7.97
N ASP A 106 -9.95 7.26 9.18
CA ASP A 106 -10.01 6.00 9.92
C ASP A 106 -11.46 5.63 10.26
N ARG A 107 -11.79 4.35 10.07
CA ARG A 107 -13.08 3.75 10.45
C ARG A 107 -13.02 3.01 11.78
N GLY A 108 -11.88 3.04 12.48
CA GLY A 108 -11.62 2.36 13.75
C GLY A 108 -11.20 0.90 13.53
N PHE A 109 -11.77 -0.02 14.31
CA PHE A 109 -11.27 -1.41 14.39
C PHE A 109 -11.38 -2.24 13.10
N PHE A 110 -12.28 -1.90 12.17
CA PHE A 110 -12.49 -2.66 10.94
C PHE A 110 -11.63 -2.11 9.79
N SER A 111 -11.15 -3.02 8.93
CA SER A 111 -10.49 -2.60 7.70
C SER A 111 -11.47 -1.92 6.74
N THR A 112 -10.96 -0.95 5.99
CA THR A 112 -11.69 -0.29 4.92
C THR A 112 -10.95 -0.43 3.59
N TRP A 113 -11.70 -0.25 2.50
CA TRP A 113 -11.15 -0.20 1.15
C TRP A 113 -11.17 1.24 0.65
N SER A 114 -10.02 1.72 0.19
CA SER A 114 -9.89 3.01 -0.51
C SER A 114 -9.56 2.77 -1.98
N LYS A 115 -10.22 3.52 -2.85
CA LYS A 115 -10.04 3.45 -4.31
C LYS A 115 -9.22 4.65 -4.76
N ILE A 116 -8.02 4.42 -5.29
CA ILE A 116 -7.09 5.48 -5.69
C ILE A 116 -6.89 5.40 -7.20
N PRO A 117 -7.50 6.30 -7.99
CA PRO A 117 -7.38 6.28 -9.44
C PRO A 117 -6.03 6.85 -9.91
N LEU A 118 -5.46 6.25 -10.94
CA LEU A 118 -4.41 6.78 -11.80
C LEU A 118 -5.04 7.06 -13.16
N SER A 119 -4.95 8.31 -13.63
CA SER A 119 -5.59 8.73 -14.87
C SER A 119 -5.11 7.93 -16.09
N LYS A 120 -5.87 7.94 -17.19
CA LYS A 120 -5.46 7.31 -18.45
C LYS A 120 -4.12 7.88 -18.92
N GLU A 121 -3.99 9.20 -18.83
CA GLU A 121 -2.83 9.95 -19.31
C GLU A 121 -1.57 9.54 -18.55
N GLU A 122 -1.66 9.43 -17.22
CA GLU A 122 -0.55 8.95 -16.40
C GLU A 122 -0.25 7.48 -16.65
N TYR A 123 -1.27 6.62 -16.74
CA TYR A 123 -1.09 5.20 -17.04
C TYR A 123 -0.43 4.97 -18.41
N THR A 124 -0.82 5.73 -19.44
CA THR A 124 -0.21 5.68 -20.76
C THR A 124 1.24 6.17 -20.73
N LYS A 125 1.58 7.21 -19.94
CA LYS A 125 2.97 7.65 -19.75
C LYS A 125 3.85 6.57 -19.12
N LEU A 126 3.30 5.72 -18.25
CA LEU A 126 3.98 4.57 -17.67
C LEU A 126 4.22 3.43 -18.68
N GLY A 127 3.45 3.37 -19.78
CA GLY A 127 3.48 2.24 -20.72
C GLY A 127 3.06 0.92 -20.07
N GLY A 128 2.10 0.98 -19.15
CA GLY A 128 1.67 -0.15 -18.33
C GLY A 128 2.36 -0.20 -16.96
N LEU A 129 1.72 -0.86 -16.00
CA LEU A 129 2.20 -0.97 -14.63
C LEU A 129 3.29 -2.06 -14.52
N GLY A 130 4.48 -1.69 -14.07
CA GLY A 130 5.60 -2.59 -13.83
C GLY A 130 5.71 -2.97 -12.35
N ALA A 131 5.79 -1.97 -11.48
CA ALA A 131 5.88 -2.14 -10.03
C ALA A 131 5.07 -1.05 -9.32
N TRP A 132 4.74 -1.29 -8.06
CA TRP A 132 4.06 -0.32 -7.21
C TRP A 132 4.46 -0.46 -5.74
N ARG A 133 4.34 0.64 -5.00
CA ARG A 133 4.42 0.69 -3.54
C ARG A 133 3.23 1.47 -3.01
N ALA A 134 2.63 0.95 -1.95
CA ALA A 134 1.60 1.60 -1.17
C ALA A 134 2.10 1.86 0.24
N THR A 135 1.87 3.07 0.75
CA THR A 135 2.25 3.48 2.10
C THR A 135 1.09 4.19 2.80
N LEU A 136 0.97 3.99 4.10
CA LEU A 136 -0.01 4.64 4.96
C LEU A 136 0.73 5.59 5.91
N TRP A 137 0.24 6.82 6.05
CA TRP A 137 0.90 7.88 6.78
C TRP A 137 -0.03 8.58 7.78
N ARG A 138 0.54 9.06 8.89
CA ARG A 138 -0.06 10.01 9.83
C ARG A 138 0.96 11.12 10.11
N GLU A 139 0.59 12.39 9.91
CA GLU A 139 1.41 13.54 10.34
C GLU A 139 2.90 13.49 9.93
N GLY A 140 3.21 12.89 8.78
CA GLY A 140 4.59 12.73 8.29
C GLY A 140 5.29 11.43 8.71
N GLU A 141 4.70 10.66 9.62
CA GLU A 141 5.15 9.33 10.00
C GLU A 141 4.56 8.25 9.08
N GLN A 142 5.42 7.36 8.56
CA GLN A 142 4.98 6.20 7.79
C GLN A 142 4.60 5.05 8.72
N LEU A 143 3.33 4.66 8.70
CA LEU A 143 2.76 3.64 9.57
C LEU A 143 2.87 2.23 9.00
N ALA A 144 2.77 2.10 7.67
CA ALA A 144 2.81 0.80 6.99
C ALA A 144 3.25 0.94 5.53
N GLU A 145 3.81 -0.15 5.00
CA GLU A 145 4.20 -0.29 3.59
C GLU A 145 3.79 -1.69 3.08
N ILE A 146 3.26 -1.75 1.86
CA ILE A 146 3.23 -2.96 1.04
C ILE A 146 3.68 -2.58 -0.37
N LYS A 147 4.43 -3.47 -1.02
CA LYS A 147 4.93 -3.26 -2.38
C LYS A 147 4.78 -4.50 -3.25
N SER A 148 4.73 -4.30 -4.56
CA SER A 148 4.84 -5.40 -5.52
C SER A 148 6.23 -6.03 -5.45
N PHE A 149 6.35 -7.28 -5.89
CA PHE A 149 7.61 -8.01 -5.93
C PHE A 149 8.75 -7.27 -6.68
N LEU A 150 8.42 -6.56 -7.76
CA LEU A 150 9.39 -5.86 -8.62
C LEU A 150 9.75 -4.44 -8.14
N TRP A 151 9.39 -4.06 -6.91
CA TRP A 151 9.62 -2.72 -6.38
C TRP A 151 11.04 -2.48 -5.87
#